data_AF-A0A379FIQ2-F1
#
_entry.id   AF-A0A379FIQ2-F1
#
_cell.length_a   1.000
_cell.length_b   1.000
_cell.length_c   1.000
_cell.angle_alpha   90.00
_cell.angle_beta   90.00
_cell.angle_gamma   90.00
#
_symmetry.space_group_name_H-M   'P 1'
#
loop_
_entity.id
_entity.type
_entity.pdbx_description
1 polymer ?
#
loop_
_entity_poly.entity_id
_entity_poly.type
_entity_poly.pdbx_seq_one_letter_code
_entity_poly.pdbx_strand_id
1 'polypeptide(L)'
;MLVSGNWSVPYLLDIRYFEKPVLGYWINCIAQWLFGESHFAVRIVVVTSTLLTGWLIYKAAMVVWRNSALAFNAMTVFLSSFLVLAIGTYNILDPIVTLFVTAAMYSFLVALSTPNKTGKIIAYMGIGFFCALGFLTKGFIAVVFTCISFFSHGN
;
A
#
# COMPACT_ATOMS: atom_id res chain seq x y z
N MET A 1 11.39 -0.61 -19.02
CA MET A 1 9.97 -0.85 -19.36
C MET A 1 9.40 0.32 -20.15
N LEU A 2 9.51 1.56 -19.68
CA LEU A 2 9.02 2.74 -20.42
C LEU A 2 9.65 2.88 -21.82
N VAL A 3 11.00 2.91 -21.89
CA VAL A 3 11.76 3.05 -23.15
C VAL A 3 11.60 1.84 -24.06
N SER A 4 11.58 0.63 -23.49
CA SER A 4 11.50 -0.62 -24.24
C SER A 4 10.08 -0.99 -24.67
N GLY A 5 9.05 -0.30 -24.18
CA GLY A 5 7.63 -0.62 -24.41
C GLY A 5 7.18 -1.98 -23.86
N ASN A 6 8.07 -2.77 -23.26
CA ASN A 6 7.77 -4.09 -22.72
C ASN A 6 7.45 -3.97 -21.22
N TRP A 7 6.17 -4.15 -20.88
CA TRP A 7 5.65 -4.07 -19.51
C TRP A 7 5.64 -5.43 -18.80
N SER A 8 5.92 -6.53 -19.50
CA SER A 8 5.87 -7.88 -18.95
C SER A 8 7.22 -8.30 -18.37
N VAL A 9 8.33 -7.90 -19.00
CA VAL A 9 9.69 -8.33 -18.61
C VAL A 9 10.53 -7.13 -18.17
N PRO A 10 10.89 -7.01 -16.88
CA PRO A 10 11.85 -6.01 -16.41
C PRO A 10 13.26 -6.37 -16.88
N TYR A 11 13.93 -5.37 -17.46
CA TYR A 11 15.35 -5.43 -17.78
C TYR A 11 16.09 -4.38 -16.96
N LEU A 12 17.25 -4.77 -16.44
CA LEU A 12 18.22 -3.90 -15.78
C LEU A 12 19.57 -4.12 -16.49
N LEU A 13 20.10 -3.09 -17.16
CA LEU A 13 21.34 -3.17 -17.93
C LEU A 13 21.32 -4.32 -18.97
N ASP A 14 20.21 -4.47 -19.70
CA ASP A 14 19.95 -5.55 -20.67
C ASP A 14 19.89 -6.98 -20.10
N ILE A 15 19.94 -7.12 -18.78
CA ILE A 15 19.76 -8.39 -18.07
C ILE A 15 18.33 -8.49 -17.54
N ARG A 16 17.72 -9.68 -17.65
CA ARG A 16 16.37 -9.94 -17.10
C ARG A 16 16.41 -9.88 -15.57
N TYR A 17 15.64 -8.96 -14.98
CA TYR A 17 15.70 -8.66 -13.55
C TYR A 17 14.42 -9.11 -12.81
N PHE A 18 14.34 -10.40 -12.50
CA PHE A 18 13.16 -11.04 -11.88
C PHE A 18 13.22 -11.12 -10.34
N GLU A 19 13.99 -10.26 -9.68
CA GLU A 19 14.10 -10.32 -8.21
C GLU A 19 12.85 -9.81 -7.48
N LYS A 20 12.05 -8.95 -8.13
CA LYS A 20 10.84 -8.36 -7.54
C LYS A 20 9.67 -8.47 -8.52
N PRO A 21 8.44 -8.65 -8.00
CA PRO A 21 7.26 -8.74 -8.84
C PRO A 21 6.90 -7.39 -9.48
N VAL A 22 6.09 -7.46 -10.54
CA VAL A 22 6.04 -6.43 -11.60
C VAL A 22 5.43 -5.09 -11.19
N LEU A 23 4.53 -5.10 -10.19
CA LEU A 23 3.71 -3.92 -9.86
C LEU A 23 4.57 -2.73 -9.43
N GLY A 24 5.63 -2.97 -8.66
CA GLY A 24 6.56 -1.91 -8.26
C GLY A 24 7.18 -1.18 -9.46
N TYR A 25 7.49 -1.92 -10.54
CA TYR A 25 8.01 -1.32 -11.77
C TYR A 25 6.93 -0.56 -12.54
N TRP A 26 5.71 -1.09 -12.61
CA TRP A 26 4.59 -0.42 -13.28
C TRP A 26 4.28 0.93 -12.65
N ILE A 27 4.18 1.00 -11.32
CA ILE A 27 3.88 2.26 -10.63
C ILE A 27 4.98 3.29 -10.89
N ASN A 28 6.25 2.88 -10.83
CA ASN A 28 7.37 3.76 -11.13
C ASN A 28 7.37 4.23 -12.60
N CYS A 29 7.09 3.34 -13.55
CA CYS A 29 6.99 3.71 -14.97
C CYS A 29 5.86 4.68 -15.23
N ILE A 30 4.68 4.48 -14.61
CA ILE A 30 3.55 5.40 -14.73
C ILE A 30 3.92 6.78 -14.16
N ALA A 31 4.61 6.82 -13.02
CA ALA A 31 5.04 8.08 -12.43
C ALA A 31 6.10 8.80 -13.30
N GLN A 32 7.05 8.06 -13.87
CA GLN A 32 8.02 8.60 -14.84
C GLN A 32 7.35 9.07 -16.13
N TRP A 33 6.29 8.40 -16.58
CA TRP A 33 5.51 8.82 -17.73
C TRP A 33 4.77 10.14 -17.48
N LEU A 34 4.21 10.33 -16.27
CA LEU A 34 3.46 11.53 -15.89
C LEU A 34 4.36 12.73 -15.54
N PHE A 35 5.46 12.50 -14.84
CA PHE A 35 6.32 13.55 -14.26
C PHE A 35 7.70 13.64 -14.92
N GLY A 36 7.95 12.86 -15.97
CA GLY A 36 9.22 12.79 -16.69
C GLY A 36 10.28 11.95 -16.00
N GLU A 37 11.44 11.83 -16.66
CA GLU A 37 12.59 11.07 -16.15
C GLU A 37 13.35 11.89 -15.09
N SER A 38 12.81 11.92 -13.86
CA SER A 38 13.43 12.64 -12.76
C SER A 38 13.45 11.82 -11.47
N HIS A 39 14.39 12.13 -10.58
CA HIS A 39 14.39 11.57 -9.21
C HIS A 39 13.09 11.92 -8.46
N PHE A 40 12.45 13.04 -8.82
CA PHE A 40 11.16 13.45 -8.27
C PHE A 40 10.05 12.49 -8.68
N ALA A 41 9.97 12.12 -9.96
CA ALA A 41 8.95 11.20 -10.49
C ALA A 41 8.97 9.82 -9.82
N VAL A 42 10.13 9.38 -9.37
CA VAL A 42 10.28 8.12 -8.65
C VAL A 42 9.90 8.29 -7.17
N ARG A 43 10.31 9.40 -6.54
CA ARG A 43 10.03 9.67 -5.12
C ARG A 43 8.58 10.03 -4.83
N ILE A 44 7.86 10.64 -5.78
CA ILE A 44 6.46 11.03 -5.58
C ILE A 44 5.59 9.79 -5.30
N VAL A 45 5.96 8.63 -5.85
CA VAL A 45 5.28 7.36 -5.57
C VAL A 45 5.33 7.02 -4.09
N VAL A 46 6.54 6.93 -3.52
CA VAL A 46 6.71 6.54 -2.10
C VAL A 46 6.14 7.57 -1.15
N VAL A 47 6.29 8.87 -1.46
CA VAL A 47 5.71 9.96 -0.66
C VAL A 47 4.18 9.85 -0.66
N THR A 48 3.58 9.67 -1.83
CA THR A 48 2.12 9.55 -1.96
C THR A 48 1.60 8.29 -1.25
N SER A 49 2.31 7.16 -1.36
CA SER A 49 1.94 5.93 -0.65
C SER A 49 1.99 6.09 0.87
N THR A 50 3.01 6.76 1.42
CA THR A 50 3.11 7.05 2.86
C THR A 50 1.98 7.97 3.33
N LEU A 51 1.68 9.03 2.58
CA LEU A 51 0.59 9.95 2.91
C LEU A 51 -0.78 9.25 2.87
N LEU A 52 -1.03 8.44 1.85
CA LEU A 52 -2.26 7.64 1.75
C LEU A 52 -2.37 6.63 2.89
N THR A 53 -1.26 6.04 3.32
CA THR A 53 -1.23 5.15 4.49
C THR A 53 -1.64 5.90 5.75
N GLY A 54 -1.09 7.10 5.99
CA GLY A 54 -1.51 7.97 7.10
C GLY A 54 -3.00 8.31 7.05
N TRP A 55 -3.53 8.60 5.87
CA TRP A 55 -4.97 8.85 5.67
C TRP A 55 -5.83 7.61 5.95
N LEU A 56 -5.38 6.41 5.57
CA LEU A 56 -6.08 5.17 5.92
C LEU A 56 -6.06 4.90 7.41
N ILE A 57 -4.97 5.22 8.11
CA ILE A 57 -4.89 5.14 9.58
C ILE A 57 -5.92 6.08 10.22
N TYR A 58 -6.05 7.31 9.72
CA TYR A 58 -7.10 8.23 10.15
C TYR A 58 -8.50 7.61 9.98
N LYS A 59 -8.78 7.04 8.80
CA LYS A 59 -10.07 6.40 8.51
C LYS A 59 -10.32 5.17 9.41
N ALA A 60 -9.32 4.33 9.61
CA ALA A 60 -9.41 3.17 10.51
C ALA A 60 -9.71 3.61 11.94
N ALA A 61 -9.01 4.64 12.44
CA ALA A 61 -9.25 5.18 13.77
C ALA A 61 -10.66 5.79 13.91
N MET A 62 -11.17 6.45 12.87
CA MET A 62 -12.55 6.95 12.83
C MET A 62 -13.59 5.84 12.89
N VAL A 63 -13.35 4.69 12.25
CA VAL A 63 -14.27 3.54 12.29
C VAL A 63 -14.35 2.96 13.70
N VAL A 64 -13.20 2.81 14.37
CA VAL A 64 -13.11 2.14 15.69
C VAL A 64 -13.52 3.07 16.84
N TRP A 65 -12.93 4.27 16.92
CA TRP A 65 -13.12 5.17 18.07
C TRP A 65 -14.16 6.27 17.84
N ARG A 66 -14.57 6.51 16.59
CA ARG A 66 -15.54 7.57 16.22
C ARG A 66 -15.17 8.97 16.74
N ASN A 67 -13.88 9.23 16.95
CA ASN A 67 -13.36 10.49 17.47
C ASN A 67 -12.32 11.08 16.50
N SER A 68 -12.62 12.25 15.94
CA SER A 68 -11.79 12.93 14.95
C SER A 68 -10.46 13.43 15.51
N ALA A 69 -10.42 13.88 16.77
CA ALA A 69 -9.19 14.34 17.40
C ALA A 69 -8.21 13.17 17.61
N LEU A 70 -8.72 12.03 18.07
CA LEU A 70 -7.91 10.82 18.25
C LEU A 70 -7.41 10.28 16.90
N ALA A 71 -8.27 10.26 15.89
CA ALA A 71 -7.89 9.84 14.54
C ALA A 71 -6.83 10.75 13.92
N PHE A 72 -6.97 12.07 14.09
CA PHE A 72 -5.97 13.04 13.62
C PHE A 72 -4.63 12.84 14.32
N ASN A 73 -4.64 12.69 15.65
CA ASN A 73 -3.43 12.42 16.44
C ASN A 73 -2.73 11.13 15.99
N ALA A 74 -3.48 10.05 15.71
CA ALA A 74 -2.92 8.80 15.22
C ALA A 74 -2.21 8.98 13.86
N MET A 75 -2.85 9.70 12.93
CA MET A 75 -2.25 10.03 11.63
C MET A 75 -0.99 10.87 11.79
N THR A 76 -1.01 11.91 12.63
CA THR A 76 0.16 12.78 12.83
C THR A 76 1.31 12.05 13.52
N VAL A 77 1.04 11.18 14.48
CA VAL A 77 2.07 10.35 15.15
C VAL A 77 2.70 9.38 14.15
N PHE A 78 1.89 8.75 13.30
CA PHE A 78 2.42 7.88 12.23
C PHE A 78 3.32 8.66 11.26
N LEU A 79 2.84 9.80 10.75
CA LEU A 79 3.60 10.59 9.77
C LEU A 79 4.85 11.26 10.36
N SER A 80 4.86 11.58 11.66
CA SER A 80 6.01 12.17 12.34
C SER A 80 7.02 11.13 12.84
N SER A 81 6.69 9.83 12.77
CA SER A 81 7.61 8.78 13.17
C SER A 81 8.85 8.79 12.29
N PHE A 82 10.03 8.84 12.92
CA PHE A 82 11.32 8.96 12.23
C PHE A 82 11.52 7.89 11.13
N LEU A 83 11.14 6.65 11.43
CA LEU A 83 11.20 5.54 10.47
C LEU A 83 10.32 5.78 9.24
N VAL A 84 9.11 6.29 9.43
CA VAL A 84 8.14 6.56 8.37
C VAL A 84 8.62 7.72 7.48
N LEU A 85 9.20 8.76 8.08
CA LEU A 85 9.82 9.86 7.33
C LEU A 85 11.05 9.41 6.54
N ALA A 86 11.92 8.61 7.14
CA ALA A 86 13.13 8.10 6.49
C ALA A 86 12.79 7.18 5.30
N ILE A 87 11.91 6.20 5.51
CA ILE A 87 11.53 5.25 4.45
C ILE A 87 10.60 5.90 3.42
N GLY A 88 9.74 6.84 3.82
CA GLY A 88 8.82 7.55 2.93
C GLY A 88 9.48 8.52 1.95
N THR A 89 10.75 8.86 2.17
CA THR A 89 11.55 9.70 1.25
C THR A 89 12.53 8.90 0.40
N TYR A 90 12.81 7.66 0.80
CA TYR A 90 13.70 6.76 0.11
C TYR A 90 12.92 5.90 -0.89
N ASN A 91 13.41 5.76 -2.12
CA ASN A 91 12.71 4.97 -3.15
C ASN A 91 12.86 3.46 -2.93
N ILE A 92 12.17 2.93 -1.93
CA ILE A 92 12.02 1.50 -1.66
C ILE A 92 10.55 1.14 -1.85
N LEU A 93 10.26 -0.14 -2.12
CA LEU A 93 8.89 -0.62 -2.31
C LEU A 93 8.09 -0.74 -1.00
N ASP A 94 8.72 -0.51 0.15
CA ASP A 94 8.12 -0.72 1.47
C ASP A 94 6.88 0.16 1.71
N PRO A 95 6.91 1.49 1.46
CA PRO A 95 5.71 2.33 1.59
C PRO A 95 4.52 1.87 0.75
N ILE A 96 4.76 1.30 -0.43
CA ILE A 96 3.71 0.80 -1.33
C ILE A 96 3.07 -0.46 -0.74
N VAL A 97 3.90 -1.38 -0.21
CA VAL A 97 3.42 -2.60 0.45
C VAL A 97 2.65 -2.24 1.72
N THR A 98 3.18 -1.32 2.53
CA THR A 98 2.52 -0.84 3.74
C THR A 98 1.15 -0.26 3.39
N LEU A 99 1.05 0.56 2.34
CA LEU A 99 -0.22 1.10 1.87
C LEU A 99 -1.24 -0.01 1.60
N PHE A 100 -0.87 -1.03 0.81
CA PHE A 100 -1.79 -2.11 0.47
C PHE A 100 -2.19 -2.96 1.66
N VAL A 101 -1.25 -3.27 2.57
CA VAL A 101 -1.55 -4.01 3.80
C VAL A 101 -2.49 -3.20 4.70
N THR A 102 -2.22 -1.91 4.90
CA THR A 102 -3.09 -1.02 5.69
C THR A 102 -4.48 -0.87 5.04
N ALA A 103 -4.56 -0.81 3.70
CA ALA A 103 -5.83 -0.79 2.99
C ALA A 103 -6.63 -2.09 3.19
N ALA A 104 -5.97 -3.25 3.12
CA ALA A 104 -6.60 -4.54 3.41
C ALA A 104 -7.14 -4.61 4.85
N MET A 105 -6.36 -4.15 5.84
CA MET A 105 -6.81 -4.08 7.23
C MET A 105 -7.98 -3.10 7.42
N TYR A 106 -7.93 -1.94 6.77
CA TYR A 106 -9.04 -0.98 6.81
C TYR A 106 -10.31 -1.58 6.20
N SER A 107 -10.23 -2.25 5.05
CA SER A 107 -11.37 -2.95 4.44
C SER A 107 -11.94 -4.02 5.38
N PHE A 108 -11.09 -4.75 6.11
CA PHE A 108 -11.55 -5.70 7.12
C PHE A 108 -12.30 -5.02 8.27
N LEU A 109 -11.78 -3.91 8.81
CA LEU A 109 -12.47 -3.13 9.84
C LEU A 109 -13.84 -2.62 9.38
N VAL A 110 -13.94 -2.18 8.12
CA VAL A 110 -15.20 -1.76 7.50
C VAL A 110 -16.16 -2.95 7.35
N ALA A 111 -15.67 -4.13 6.98
CA ALA A 111 -16.48 -5.35 6.87
C ALA A 111 -17.10 -5.75 8.21
N LEU A 112 -16.36 -5.58 9.31
CA LEU A 112 -16.84 -5.84 10.67
C LEU A 112 -17.88 -4.81 11.13
N SER A 113 -17.67 -3.54 10.80
CA SER A 113 -18.49 -2.43 11.28
C SER A 113 -19.77 -2.19 10.48
N THR A 114 -19.87 -2.76 9.27
CA THR A 114 -21.01 -2.52 8.37
C THR A 114 -22.14 -3.53 8.60
N PRO A 115 -23.39 -3.10 8.89
CA PRO A 115 -24.53 -4.00 9.07
C PRO A 115 -25.11 -4.51 7.73
N ASN A 116 -24.88 -3.80 6.63
CA ASN A 116 -25.43 -4.12 5.31
C ASN A 116 -24.66 -5.26 4.61
N LYS A 117 -25.37 -6.26 4.08
CA LYS A 117 -24.79 -7.40 3.36
C LYS A 117 -23.97 -6.97 2.14
N THR A 118 -24.46 -6.03 1.35
CA THR A 118 -23.74 -5.54 0.15
C THR A 118 -22.44 -4.84 0.52
N GLY A 119 -22.45 -4.04 1.60
CA GLY A 119 -21.25 -3.36 2.09
C GLY A 119 -20.19 -4.34 2.61
N LYS A 120 -20.60 -5.43 3.27
CA LYS A 120 -19.69 -6.51 3.67
C LYS A 120 -19.04 -7.19 2.47
N ILE A 121 -19.80 -7.51 1.43
CA ILE A 121 -19.26 -8.16 0.22
C ILE A 121 -18.20 -7.26 -0.45
N ILE A 122 -18.51 -5.98 -0.63
CA ILE A 122 -17.57 -5.01 -1.21
C ILE A 122 -16.30 -4.92 -0.35
N ALA A 123 -16.44 -4.89 0.97
CA ALA A 123 -15.31 -4.84 1.88
C ALA A 123 -14.43 -6.10 1.80
N TYR A 124 -15.03 -7.30 1.74
CA TYR A 124 -14.28 -8.55 1.55
C TYR A 124 -13.58 -8.64 0.18
N MET A 125 -14.24 -8.17 -0.90
CA MET A 125 -13.59 -8.05 -2.20
C MET A 125 -12.40 -7.08 -2.15
N GLY A 126 -12.54 -5.98 -1.41
CA GLY A 126 -11.46 -5.02 -1.16
C GLY A 126 -10.25 -5.67 -0.47
N ILE A 127 -10.47 -6.51 0.54
CA ILE A 127 -9.38 -7.26 1.21
C ILE A 127 -8.61 -8.12 0.20
N GLY A 128 -9.33 -8.92 -0.59
CA GLY A 128 -8.71 -9.80 -1.59
C GLY A 128 -7.92 -9.01 -2.64
N PHE A 129 -8.48 -7.90 -3.10
CA PHE A 129 -7.85 -7.01 -4.07
C PHE A 129 -6.55 -6.38 -3.52
N PHE A 130 -6.58 -5.80 -2.32
CA PHE A 130 -5.40 -5.18 -1.72
C PHE A 130 -4.33 -6.22 -1.34
N CYS A 131 -4.72 -7.40 -0.88
CA CYS A 131 -3.79 -8.51 -0.66
C CYS A 131 -3.11 -8.95 -1.97
N ALA A 132 -3.84 -9.03 -3.08
CA ALA A 132 -3.29 -9.35 -4.39
C ALA A 132 -2.31 -8.27 -4.89
N LEU A 133 -2.61 -6.99 -4.66
CA LEU A 133 -1.70 -5.89 -5.00
C LEU A 133 -0.43 -5.92 -4.12
N GLY A 134 -0.57 -6.18 -2.81
CA GLY A 134 0.57 -6.39 -1.92
C GLY A 134 1.47 -7.54 -2.38
N PHE A 135 0.85 -8.66 -2.77
CA PHE A 135 1.54 -9.82 -3.34
C PHE A 135 2.33 -9.46 -4.60
N LEU A 136 1.73 -8.70 -5.50
CA LEU A 136 2.37 -8.28 -6.76
C LEU A 136 3.48 -7.23 -6.55
N THR A 137 3.64 -6.69 -5.33
CA THR A 137 4.67 -5.69 -4.99
C THR A 137 5.92 -6.31 -4.37
N LYS A 138 5.77 -7.22 -3.40
CA LYS A 138 6.92 -7.83 -2.68
C LYS A 138 6.77 -9.33 -2.43
N GLY A 139 5.86 -9.99 -3.14
CA GLY A 139 5.62 -11.44 -3.05
C GLY A 139 4.80 -11.84 -1.83
N PHE A 140 4.93 -13.09 -1.41
CA PHE A 140 4.10 -13.73 -0.38
C PHE A 140 4.11 -13.02 0.98
N ILE A 141 5.14 -12.22 1.29
CA ILE A 141 5.28 -11.52 2.57
C ILE A 141 4.02 -10.69 2.88
N ALA A 142 3.50 -9.93 1.92
CA ALA A 142 2.34 -9.06 2.16
C ALA A 142 1.07 -9.86 2.51
N VAL A 143 0.90 -11.04 1.89
CA VAL A 143 -0.27 -11.91 2.13
C VAL A 143 -0.14 -12.61 3.48
N VAL A 144 1.03 -13.17 3.78
CA VAL A 144 1.27 -13.91 5.04
C VAL A 144 1.03 -13.02 6.26
N PHE A 145 1.58 -11.80 6.27
CA PHE A 145 1.37 -10.88 7.39
C PHE A 145 -0.11 -10.51 7.59
N THR A 146 -0.83 -10.25 6.50
CA THR A 146 -2.25 -9.88 6.56
C THR A 146 -3.10 -11.06 7.03
N CYS A 147 -2.84 -12.26 6.52
CA CYS A 147 -3.56 -13.47 6.92
C CYS A 147 -3.34 -13.85 8.40
N ILE A 148 -2.09 -13.82 8.89
CA ILE A 148 -1.80 -14.10 10.30
C ILE A 148 -2.57 -13.15 11.23
N SER A 149 -2.62 -11.87 10.87
CA SER A 149 -3.32 -10.86 11.65
C SER A 149 -4.83 -11.14 11.76
N PHE A 150 -5.45 -11.69 10.71
CA PHE A 150 -6.87 -12.08 10.76
C PHE A 150 -7.10 -13.36 11.56
N PHE A 151 -6.24 -14.38 11.41
CA PHE A 151 -6.38 -15.63 12.16
C PHE A 151 -6.20 -15.44 13.67
N SER A 152 -5.33 -14.51 14.10
CA SER A 152 -5.15 -14.21 15.53
C SER A 152 -6.39 -13.60 16.20
N HIS A 153 -7.36 -13.09 15.45
CA HIS A 153 -8.60 -12.49 16.00
C HIS A 153 -9.80 -13.45 15.95
N GLY A 154 -9.61 -14.66 15.40
CA GLY A 154 -10.66 -15.67 15.21
C GLY A 154 -10.69 -16.77 16.28
N ASN A 155 -9.82 -16.71 17.29
CA ASN A 155 -9.81 -17.56 18.49
C ASN A 155 -10.17 -16.73 19.72
#